data_AF-A0A3R7H6H9-F1
#
_entry.id   AF-A0A3R7H6H9-F1
#
_cell.length_a   1.000
_cell.length_b   1.000
_cell.length_c   1.000
_cell.angle_alpha   90.00
_cell.angle_beta   90.00
_cell.angle_gamma   90.00
#
_symmetry.space_group_name_H-M   'P 1'
#
loop_
_entity.id
_entity.type
_entity.pdbx_description
1 polymer ?
#
loop_
_entity_poly.entity_id
_entity_poly.type
_entity_poly.pdbx_seq_one_letter_code
_entity_poly.pdbx_strand_id
1 'polypeptide(L)'
;MVSFIHSAVAAAVATTIAASPAVALEEGEYFRPSNGETSGINGTTTVYRRSPCPALNALANHGYLPRDGQNITHDMFITAIKDVYNVGNDVGELLVADIPTTSSLDNLGIHNLIEHDASLVHTDAYYGYDPMLVNETLAEDLFARAGYDGLLTNTIVAETRRDRGNTCNAENPECTYNTRAQTLAFLEASALLTSLGTGDNISVEHAHSFIIDEKIPDDYTTPDLSVLQLSSGNALPSFASIKFDWYNKFTVSPSAAMVSFIQSVVVAVAAVVFVASPSAALSEGEYFRPSNDETSGIYGTTAAYRRSPCPALNTLANHGYLPRDGHNITHDILRTALMNVYNLGSGVVDILVANVPDTITLDYLGLHNIIEHDASLAHTDAYYGHDPMIANETLAEGLFARAGDDGLLTNRIVAATRKERGKMCNAENPECTYGVKAQTLAFLEASVLLMALGTGNTISVEHARSFIMNEKIPDDYTTPKSTISVVSLLARAATLKAMSLV
;
A
#
# COMPACT_ATOMS: atom_id res chain seq x y z
N MET A 1 -54.34 31.31 28.50
CA MET A 1 -53.56 31.80 27.34
C MET A 1 -52.10 31.34 27.39
N VAL A 2 -51.82 30.07 27.73
CA VAL A 2 -50.46 29.48 27.71
C VAL A 2 -50.50 28.04 27.16
N SER A 3 -51.51 27.70 26.34
CA SER A 3 -51.65 26.34 25.78
C SER A 3 -51.97 26.31 24.28
N PHE A 4 -51.74 27.42 23.57
CA PHE A 4 -51.97 27.51 22.11
C PHE A 4 -50.72 27.89 21.31
N ILE A 5 -49.56 28.02 21.95
CA ILE A 5 -48.28 28.38 21.28
C ILE A 5 -47.41 27.15 20.98
N HIS A 6 -47.69 25.98 21.60
CA HIS A 6 -46.93 24.75 21.34
C HIS A 6 -47.38 23.95 20.10
N SER A 7 -48.43 24.37 19.39
CA SER A 7 -48.93 23.67 18.19
C SER A 7 -48.68 24.45 16.88
N ALA A 8 -48.22 25.70 16.96
CA ALA A 8 -47.92 26.54 15.79
C ALA A 8 -46.43 26.59 15.42
N VAL A 9 -45.52 26.19 16.33
CA VAL A 9 -44.07 26.14 16.05
C VAL A 9 -43.63 24.78 15.47
N ALA A 10 -44.39 23.71 15.71
CA ALA A 10 -44.17 22.42 15.07
C ALA A 10 -44.71 22.34 13.63
N ALA A 11 -45.57 23.28 13.21
CA ALA A 11 -46.17 23.34 11.89
C ALA A 11 -45.50 24.35 10.93
N ALA A 12 -44.49 25.10 11.39
CA ALA A 12 -43.76 26.09 10.59
C ALA A 12 -42.30 25.72 10.31
N VAL A 13 -41.82 24.56 10.81
CA VAL A 13 -40.58 23.91 10.35
C VAL A 13 -40.90 22.57 9.66
N ALA A 14 -42.11 22.47 9.13
CA ALA A 14 -42.44 21.60 8.01
C ALA A 14 -42.49 22.49 6.75
N THR A 15 -41.48 23.35 6.56
CA THR A 15 -41.11 23.72 5.20
C THR A 15 -40.87 22.41 4.49
N THR A 16 -41.76 22.10 3.55
CA THR A 16 -41.55 21.14 2.49
C THR A 16 -40.09 21.25 2.05
N ILE A 17 -39.24 20.33 2.55
CA ILE A 17 -38.16 19.82 1.72
C ILE A 17 -38.95 19.26 0.55
N ALA A 18 -39.08 20.05 -0.51
CA ALA A 18 -39.47 19.50 -1.78
C ALA A 18 -38.50 18.33 -1.94
N ALA A 19 -39.03 17.11 -1.85
CA ALA A 19 -38.21 15.92 -2.06
C ALA A 19 -37.46 16.21 -3.33
N SER A 20 -36.12 16.31 -3.23
CA SER A 20 -35.32 16.65 -4.39
C SER A 20 -35.74 15.72 -5.52
N PRO A 21 -35.87 16.17 -6.78
CA PRO A 21 -36.32 15.33 -7.89
C PRO A 21 -35.56 13.99 -7.98
N ALA A 22 -34.35 13.91 -7.42
CA ALA A 22 -33.56 12.69 -7.25
C ALA A 22 -34.20 11.57 -6.40
N VAL A 23 -35.05 11.88 -5.39
CA VAL A 23 -35.63 10.88 -4.46
C VAL A 23 -36.68 9.99 -5.13
N ALA A 24 -37.22 10.42 -6.28
CA ALA A 24 -38.24 9.68 -7.01
C ALA A 24 -37.68 8.76 -8.10
N LEU A 25 -36.36 8.74 -8.32
CA LEU A 25 -35.70 7.98 -9.37
C LEU A 25 -35.33 6.57 -8.90
N GLU A 26 -35.58 5.57 -9.74
CA GLU A 26 -35.20 4.18 -9.49
C GLU A 26 -33.68 4.00 -9.55
N GLU A 27 -33.16 2.93 -8.93
CA GLU A 27 -31.74 2.57 -9.06
C GLU A 27 -31.38 2.33 -10.54
N GLY A 28 -30.23 2.84 -10.96
CA GLY A 28 -29.77 2.84 -12.35
C GLY A 28 -30.15 4.11 -13.13
N GLU A 29 -31.19 4.85 -12.73
CA GLU A 29 -31.55 6.11 -13.40
C GLU A 29 -30.54 7.22 -13.07
N TYR A 30 -30.03 7.88 -14.11
CA TYR A 30 -29.01 8.91 -14.00
C TYR A 30 -29.61 10.27 -13.57
N PHE A 31 -29.07 10.82 -12.48
CA PHE A 31 -29.26 12.19 -12.06
C PHE A 31 -27.96 12.74 -11.48
N ARG A 32 -27.43 13.79 -12.11
CA ARG A 32 -26.31 14.54 -11.57
C ARG A 32 -26.80 15.88 -11.00
N PRO A 33 -26.59 16.15 -9.71
CA PRO A 33 -26.90 17.45 -9.14
C PRO A 33 -25.99 18.54 -9.73
N SER A 34 -26.43 19.79 -9.72
CA SER A 34 -25.61 20.88 -10.25
C SER A 34 -24.41 21.17 -9.35
N ASN A 35 -23.31 21.71 -9.92
CA ASN A 35 -22.11 22.06 -9.14
C ASN A 35 -22.39 23.03 -7.97
N GLY A 36 -23.47 23.82 -8.03
CA GLY A 36 -23.88 24.72 -6.94
C GLY A 36 -24.55 24.01 -5.76
N GLU A 37 -24.91 22.74 -5.92
CA GLU A 37 -25.60 21.91 -4.92
C GLU A 37 -24.70 20.79 -4.37
N THR A 38 -23.48 20.66 -4.90
CA THR A 38 -22.50 19.63 -4.58
C THR A 38 -21.25 20.23 -3.95
N SER A 39 -20.67 19.58 -2.94
CA SER A 39 -19.31 19.90 -2.45
C SER A 39 -18.58 18.63 -1.99
N GLY A 40 -17.26 18.57 -2.21
CA GLY A 40 -16.37 17.49 -1.83
C GLY A 40 -15.40 17.92 -0.73
N ILE A 41 -15.54 19.15 -0.25
CA ILE A 41 -14.85 19.66 0.93
C ILE A 41 -15.41 18.92 2.15
N ASN A 42 -14.54 18.21 2.85
CA ASN A 42 -14.91 17.47 4.05
C ASN A 42 -15.63 18.37 5.08
N GLY A 43 -16.80 17.92 5.53
CA GLY A 43 -17.62 18.66 6.51
C GLY A 43 -18.48 19.75 5.89
N THR A 44 -18.64 19.76 4.56
CA THR A 44 -19.55 20.66 3.85
C THR A 44 -21.01 20.49 4.32
N THR A 45 -21.87 21.47 4.01
CA THR A 45 -23.31 21.49 4.34
C THR A 45 -24.22 21.49 3.11
N THR A 46 -23.67 21.42 1.89
CA THR A 46 -24.42 21.18 0.64
C THR A 46 -25.38 19.98 0.73
N VAL A 47 -26.41 19.93 -0.11
CA VAL A 47 -27.36 18.82 -0.10
C VAL A 47 -26.70 17.53 -0.61
N TYR A 48 -25.84 17.66 -1.62
CA TYR A 48 -25.14 16.55 -2.24
C TYR A 48 -23.66 16.57 -1.86
N ARG A 49 -23.17 15.45 -1.34
CA ARG A 49 -21.75 15.17 -1.12
C ARG A 49 -21.22 14.40 -2.31
N ARG A 50 -20.08 14.84 -2.83
CA ARG A 50 -19.32 14.10 -3.85
C ARG A 50 -17.86 14.07 -3.42
N SER A 51 -17.05 13.36 -4.17
CA SER A 51 -15.63 13.10 -3.87
C SER A 51 -14.75 13.48 -5.06
N PRO A 52 -13.42 13.48 -4.91
CA PRO A 52 -12.51 13.45 -6.07
C PRO A 52 -12.59 12.14 -6.88
N CYS A 53 -13.40 11.15 -6.49
CA CYS A 53 -13.51 9.88 -7.20
C CYS A 53 -14.72 9.88 -8.17
N PRO A 54 -14.50 9.94 -9.49
CA PRO A 54 -15.58 9.98 -10.46
C PRO A 54 -16.46 8.73 -10.45
N ALA A 55 -15.89 7.55 -10.20
CA ALA A 55 -16.63 6.29 -10.16
C ALA A 55 -17.65 6.27 -9.00
N LEU A 56 -17.25 6.68 -7.80
CA LEU A 56 -18.18 6.75 -6.66
C LEU A 56 -19.24 7.81 -6.84
N ASN A 57 -18.87 8.94 -7.45
CA ASN A 57 -19.83 9.99 -7.79
C ASN A 57 -20.87 9.47 -8.81
N ALA A 58 -20.44 8.66 -9.79
CA ALA A 58 -21.34 8.00 -10.73
C ALA A 58 -22.28 7.00 -10.03
N LEU A 59 -21.79 6.19 -9.09
CA LEU A 59 -22.66 5.30 -8.30
C LEU A 59 -23.74 6.08 -7.55
N ALA A 60 -23.40 7.22 -6.94
CA ALA A 60 -24.39 8.09 -6.30
C ALA A 60 -25.35 8.73 -7.32
N ASN A 61 -24.86 9.18 -8.47
CA ASN A 61 -25.69 9.76 -9.53
C ASN A 61 -26.66 8.75 -10.15
N HIS A 62 -26.35 7.45 -10.09
CA HIS A 62 -27.23 6.37 -10.53
C HIS A 62 -28.04 5.72 -9.39
N GLY A 63 -27.80 6.09 -8.13
CA GLY A 63 -28.54 5.55 -6.98
C GLY A 63 -28.08 4.20 -6.46
N TYR A 64 -26.97 3.64 -6.98
CA TYR A 64 -26.29 2.46 -6.41
C TYR A 64 -25.66 2.76 -5.05
N LEU A 65 -25.30 4.02 -4.82
CA LEU A 65 -25.07 4.60 -3.51
C LEU A 65 -26.17 5.64 -3.21
N PRO A 66 -26.41 5.99 -1.93
CA PRO A 66 -27.25 7.13 -1.57
C PRO A 66 -26.99 8.33 -2.47
N ARG A 67 -28.03 8.81 -3.16
CA ARG A 67 -27.89 9.84 -4.21
C ARG A 67 -27.34 11.15 -3.66
N ASP A 68 -27.60 11.44 -2.38
CA ASP A 68 -27.06 12.57 -1.65
C ASP A 68 -25.58 12.40 -1.25
N GLY A 69 -25.00 11.20 -1.46
CA GLY A 69 -23.62 10.87 -1.10
C GLY A 69 -23.38 10.77 0.40
N GLN A 70 -24.44 10.63 1.22
CA GLN A 70 -24.36 10.64 2.68
C GLN A 70 -24.71 9.28 3.28
N ASN A 71 -24.26 9.06 4.53
CA ASN A 71 -24.58 7.86 5.33
C ASN A 71 -24.26 6.53 4.62
N ILE A 72 -23.15 6.49 3.88
CA ILE A 72 -22.66 5.31 3.19
C ILE A 72 -21.94 4.43 4.19
N THR A 73 -22.42 3.21 4.38
CA THR A 73 -21.70 2.22 5.19
C THR A 73 -20.60 1.54 4.37
N HIS A 74 -19.61 0.96 5.04
CA HIS A 74 -18.60 0.11 4.38
C HIS A 74 -19.23 -0.97 3.50
N ASP A 75 -20.27 -1.66 3.99
CA ASP A 75 -20.96 -2.70 3.23
C ASP A 75 -21.61 -2.13 1.96
N MET A 76 -22.30 -0.98 2.05
CA MET A 76 -22.91 -0.34 0.89
C MET A 76 -21.85 0.05 -0.15
N PHE A 77 -20.72 0.60 0.31
CA PHE A 77 -19.60 0.96 -0.55
C PHE A 77 -19.04 -0.27 -1.27
N ILE A 78 -18.69 -1.33 -0.53
CA ILE A 78 -18.06 -2.54 -1.06
C ILE A 78 -19.01 -3.25 -2.02
N THR A 79 -20.29 -3.38 -1.66
CA THR A 79 -21.31 -3.98 -2.53
C THR A 79 -21.48 -3.18 -3.82
N ALA A 80 -21.61 -1.86 -3.75
CA ALA A 80 -21.85 -1.06 -4.95
C ALA A 80 -20.68 -1.13 -5.96
N ILE A 81 -19.42 -1.00 -5.50
CA ILE A 81 -18.27 -1.12 -6.40
C ILE A 81 -18.06 -2.55 -6.91
N LYS A 82 -18.47 -3.56 -6.12
CA LYS A 82 -18.41 -4.95 -6.54
C LYS A 82 -19.45 -5.25 -7.61
N ASP A 83 -20.68 -4.81 -7.41
CA ASP A 83 -21.78 -5.16 -8.30
C ASP A 83 -21.71 -4.40 -9.62
N VAL A 84 -21.32 -3.12 -9.60
CA VAL A 84 -21.26 -2.28 -10.80
C VAL A 84 -19.92 -2.40 -11.53
N TYR A 85 -18.81 -2.38 -10.80
CA TYR A 85 -17.46 -2.32 -11.38
C TYR A 85 -16.68 -3.65 -11.28
N ASN A 86 -17.24 -4.69 -10.67
CA ASN A 86 -16.57 -5.97 -10.40
C ASN A 86 -15.24 -5.85 -9.65
N VAL A 87 -15.08 -4.79 -8.85
CA VAL A 87 -13.90 -4.58 -8.00
C VAL A 87 -13.88 -5.63 -6.90
N GLY A 88 -12.73 -6.25 -6.65
CA GLY A 88 -12.58 -7.27 -5.60
C GLY A 88 -12.94 -6.73 -4.21
N ASN A 89 -13.62 -7.55 -3.39
CA ASN A 89 -13.98 -7.17 -2.02
C ASN A 89 -12.75 -6.80 -1.18
N ASP A 90 -11.60 -7.43 -1.45
CA ASP A 90 -10.33 -7.13 -0.79
C ASP A 90 -9.81 -5.72 -1.06
N VAL A 91 -10.00 -5.20 -2.29
CA VAL A 91 -9.71 -3.80 -2.60
C VAL A 91 -10.79 -2.88 -2.04
N GLY A 92 -12.06 -3.28 -2.05
CA GLY A 92 -13.11 -2.54 -1.36
C GLY A 92 -12.82 -2.34 0.13
N GLU A 93 -12.46 -3.41 0.83
CA GLU A 93 -12.05 -3.40 2.24
C GLU A 93 -10.81 -2.51 2.46
N LEU A 94 -9.84 -2.53 1.55
CA LEU A 94 -8.66 -1.66 1.61
C LEU A 94 -9.03 -0.19 1.47
N LEU A 95 -9.92 0.16 0.54
CA LEU A 95 -10.34 1.54 0.28
C LEU A 95 -11.13 2.13 1.46
N VAL A 96 -11.84 1.29 2.21
CA VAL A 96 -12.64 1.75 3.36
C VAL A 96 -11.92 1.64 4.71
N ALA A 97 -10.68 1.11 4.74
CA ALA A 97 -9.96 0.83 5.98
C ALA A 97 -9.67 2.09 6.83
N ASP A 98 -9.44 3.22 6.15
CA ASP A 98 -9.07 4.49 6.78
C ASP A 98 -10.27 5.47 6.94
N ILE A 99 -11.50 5.05 6.57
CA ILE A 99 -12.71 5.87 6.70
C ILE A 99 -13.67 5.31 7.76
N PRO A 100 -14.45 6.15 8.46
CA PRO A 100 -15.44 5.70 9.44
C PRO A 100 -16.44 4.69 8.86
N THR A 101 -16.96 3.79 9.71
CA THR A 101 -17.90 2.72 9.34
C THR A 101 -19.14 3.21 8.60
N THR A 102 -19.56 4.44 8.90
CA THR A 102 -20.54 5.20 8.14
C THR A 102 -19.94 6.57 7.82
N SER A 103 -19.86 6.91 6.54
CA SER A 103 -19.23 8.14 6.06
C SER A 103 -20.02 8.77 4.91
N SER A 104 -19.61 9.95 4.48
CA SER A 104 -20.14 10.64 3.30
C SER A 104 -19.03 10.79 2.27
N LEU A 105 -19.38 10.96 0.99
CA LEU A 105 -18.39 11.01 -0.09
C LEU A 105 -17.39 12.16 0.05
N ASP A 106 -17.76 13.27 0.70
CA ASP A 106 -16.84 14.38 0.96
C ASP A 106 -15.69 14.02 1.92
N ASN A 107 -15.82 12.95 2.71
CA ASN A 107 -14.72 12.46 3.54
C ASN A 107 -13.52 11.98 2.70
N LEU A 108 -13.75 11.56 1.45
CA LEU A 108 -12.67 11.22 0.52
C LEU A 108 -11.88 12.45 0.06
N GLY A 109 -12.43 13.66 0.21
CA GLY A 109 -11.74 14.92 -0.10
C GLY A 109 -10.78 15.41 0.99
N ILE A 110 -10.53 14.62 2.04
CA ILE A 110 -9.51 14.95 3.05
C ILE A 110 -8.12 14.74 2.43
N HIS A 111 -7.41 15.84 2.22
CA HIS A 111 -6.06 15.84 1.67
C HIS A 111 -5.07 15.02 2.52
N ASN A 112 -4.26 14.20 1.85
CA ASN A 112 -3.31 13.23 2.41
C ASN A 112 -3.92 12.07 3.21
N LEU A 113 -5.26 11.90 3.21
CA LEU A 113 -5.90 10.67 3.69
C LEU A 113 -6.00 9.64 2.56
N ILE A 114 -6.80 9.97 1.54
CA ILE A 114 -6.96 9.22 0.28
C ILE A 114 -6.71 10.17 -0.89
N GLU A 115 -7.35 11.35 -0.88
CA GLU A 115 -7.04 12.44 -1.82
C GLU A 115 -5.58 12.88 -1.69
N HIS A 116 -4.96 13.13 -2.83
CA HIS A 116 -3.56 13.48 -2.94
C HIS A 116 -3.30 14.35 -4.18
N ASP A 117 -2.18 15.07 -4.15
CA ASP A 117 -1.73 15.89 -5.29
C ASP A 117 -1.39 15.06 -6.53
N ALA A 118 -1.25 15.72 -7.68
CA ALA A 118 -0.98 15.08 -8.98
C ALA A 118 -2.06 14.07 -9.41
N SER A 119 -3.31 14.35 -9.03
CA SER A 119 -4.51 13.75 -9.65
C SER A 119 -4.49 13.96 -11.17
N LEU A 120 -5.04 12.99 -11.94
CA LEU A 120 -5.07 13.09 -13.41
C LEU A 120 -5.80 14.33 -13.89
N VAL A 121 -6.90 14.66 -13.23
CA VAL A 121 -7.88 15.66 -13.71
C VAL A 121 -8.37 16.61 -12.62
N HIS A 122 -7.90 16.47 -11.38
CA HIS A 122 -8.22 17.39 -10.29
C HIS A 122 -7.02 18.31 -9.99
N THR A 123 -7.33 19.52 -9.54
CA THR A 123 -6.32 20.49 -9.14
C THR A 123 -5.76 20.12 -7.77
N ASP A 124 -4.44 20.23 -7.60
CA ASP A 124 -3.75 19.98 -6.33
C ASP A 124 -4.33 20.84 -5.19
N ALA A 125 -4.32 20.29 -3.97
CA ALA A 125 -5.00 20.88 -2.81
C ALA A 125 -4.48 22.28 -2.46
N TYR A 126 -3.19 22.53 -2.71
CA TYR A 126 -2.52 23.82 -2.53
C TYR A 126 -3.29 25.00 -3.14
N TYR A 127 -3.96 24.80 -4.27
CA TYR A 127 -4.67 25.87 -4.97
C TYR A 127 -6.07 26.15 -4.43
N GLY A 128 -6.54 25.40 -3.43
CA GLY A 128 -7.74 25.70 -2.66
C GLY A 128 -9.07 25.52 -3.39
N TYR A 129 -9.09 24.76 -4.49
CA TYR A 129 -10.33 24.37 -5.16
C TYR A 129 -11.06 23.26 -4.39
N ASP A 130 -12.38 23.15 -4.57
CA ASP A 130 -13.12 21.99 -4.06
C ASP A 130 -12.57 20.72 -4.74
N PRO A 131 -12.16 19.68 -3.97
CA PRO A 131 -11.46 18.53 -4.50
C PRO A 131 -12.29 17.69 -5.47
N MET A 132 -13.64 17.82 -5.48
CA MET A 132 -14.43 17.12 -6.49
C MET A 132 -14.30 17.73 -7.89
N LEU A 133 -13.94 19.02 -7.98
CA LEU A 133 -14.07 19.75 -9.24
C LEU A 133 -13.04 19.24 -10.21
N VAL A 134 -13.51 18.79 -11.37
CA VAL A 134 -12.65 18.44 -12.47
C VAL A 134 -12.07 19.72 -13.08
N ASN A 135 -10.76 19.75 -13.21
CA ASN A 135 -10.06 20.77 -13.96
C ASN A 135 -10.17 20.44 -15.45
N GLU A 136 -11.00 21.18 -16.17
CA GLU A 136 -11.27 20.97 -17.59
C GLU A 136 -9.98 20.96 -18.43
N THR A 137 -8.99 21.79 -18.10
CA THR A 137 -7.71 21.82 -18.84
C THR A 137 -6.92 20.52 -18.67
N LEU A 138 -6.91 19.95 -17.47
CA LEU A 138 -6.25 18.66 -17.22
C LEU A 138 -7.01 17.50 -17.86
N ALA A 139 -8.34 17.53 -17.84
CA ALA A 139 -9.15 16.53 -18.50
C ALA A 139 -9.00 16.57 -20.03
N GLU A 140 -9.01 17.77 -20.63
CA GLU A 140 -8.74 17.97 -22.05
C GLU A 140 -7.34 17.47 -22.44
N ASP A 141 -6.31 17.75 -21.63
CA ASP A 141 -4.96 17.23 -21.84
C ASP A 141 -4.95 15.69 -21.83
N LEU A 142 -5.62 15.05 -20.85
CA LEU A 142 -5.73 13.59 -20.81
C LEU A 142 -6.40 13.04 -22.07
N PHE A 143 -7.56 13.58 -22.46
CA PHE A 143 -8.32 13.09 -23.61
C PHE A 143 -7.59 13.31 -24.94
N ALA A 144 -6.87 14.42 -25.08
CA ALA A 144 -6.10 14.75 -26.28
C ALA A 144 -4.92 13.80 -26.52
N ARG A 145 -4.47 13.06 -25.49
CA ARG A 145 -3.38 12.08 -25.61
C ARG A 145 -3.82 10.74 -26.21
N ALA A 146 -5.11 10.51 -26.41
CA ALA A 146 -5.62 9.27 -26.98
C ALA A 146 -5.02 8.96 -28.35
N GLY A 147 -4.89 7.66 -28.66
CA GLY A 147 -4.47 7.21 -29.98
C GLY A 147 -5.47 7.59 -31.07
N TYR A 148 -5.10 7.38 -32.35
CA TYR A 148 -6.02 7.58 -33.48
C TYR A 148 -7.28 6.70 -33.42
N ASP A 149 -7.24 5.63 -32.63
CA ASP A 149 -8.35 4.74 -32.31
C ASP A 149 -9.28 5.29 -31.21
N GLY A 150 -8.98 6.47 -30.65
CA GLY A 150 -9.76 7.10 -29.58
C GLY A 150 -9.59 6.42 -28.23
N LEU A 151 -8.53 5.62 -28.06
CA LEU A 151 -8.26 4.90 -26.81
C LEU A 151 -7.18 5.58 -25.97
N LEU A 152 -7.47 5.72 -24.68
CA LEU A 152 -6.47 5.94 -23.65
C LEU A 152 -5.94 4.58 -23.24
N THR A 153 -4.69 4.32 -23.61
CA THR A 153 -4.00 3.09 -23.24
C THR A 153 -3.30 3.24 -21.91
N ASN A 154 -2.96 2.11 -21.31
CA ASN A 154 -2.02 2.03 -20.19
C ASN A 154 -0.80 2.97 -20.31
N THR A 155 -0.06 2.90 -21.42
CA THR A 155 1.12 3.75 -21.63
C THR A 155 0.77 5.24 -21.57
N ILE A 156 -0.35 5.65 -22.19
CA ILE A 156 -0.80 7.05 -22.20
C ILE A 156 -1.14 7.53 -20.78
N VAL A 157 -1.88 6.71 -20.01
CA VAL A 157 -2.24 7.05 -18.63
C VAL A 157 -1.00 7.10 -17.74
N ALA A 158 -0.03 6.20 -17.93
CA ALA A 158 1.24 6.20 -17.21
C ALA A 158 2.08 7.47 -17.50
N GLU A 159 2.16 7.88 -18.76
CA GLU A 159 2.83 9.11 -19.19
C GLU A 159 2.14 10.35 -18.61
N THR A 160 0.81 10.38 -18.59
CA THR A 160 0.04 11.47 -17.99
C THR A 160 0.30 11.56 -16.49
N ARG A 161 0.32 10.43 -15.76
CA ARG A 161 0.67 10.40 -14.33
C ARG A 161 2.07 10.93 -14.04
N ARG A 162 3.06 10.58 -14.88
CA ARG A 162 4.41 11.14 -14.78
C ARG A 162 4.37 12.67 -14.92
N ASP A 163 3.70 13.18 -15.94
CA ASP A 163 3.65 14.61 -16.22
C ASP A 163 2.94 15.37 -15.11
N ARG A 164 1.86 14.83 -14.54
CA ARG A 164 1.18 15.38 -13.36
C ARG A 164 2.10 15.42 -12.14
N GLY A 165 2.84 14.35 -11.86
CA GLY A 165 3.82 14.33 -10.77
C GLY A 165 4.95 15.36 -10.95
N ASN A 166 5.45 15.51 -12.19
CA ASN A 166 6.45 16.52 -12.51
C ASN A 166 5.91 17.95 -12.35
N THR A 167 4.66 18.18 -12.79
CA THR A 167 3.99 19.48 -12.67
C THR A 167 3.79 19.85 -11.20
N CYS A 168 3.32 18.90 -10.37
CA CYS A 168 3.20 19.08 -8.94
C CYS A 168 4.54 19.52 -8.32
N ASN A 169 5.61 18.75 -8.56
CA ASN A 169 6.93 19.08 -8.01
C ASN A 169 7.50 20.43 -8.50
N ALA A 170 7.14 20.85 -9.71
CA ALA A 170 7.66 22.09 -10.30
C ALA A 170 6.86 23.33 -9.90
N GLU A 171 5.54 23.20 -9.74
CA GLU A 171 4.62 24.34 -9.66
C GLU A 171 3.89 24.46 -8.31
N ASN A 172 3.70 23.35 -7.60
CA ASN A 172 3.06 23.33 -6.28
C ASN A 172 4.13 23.32 -5.16
N PRO A 173 4.31 24.43 -4.40
CA PRO A 173 5.30 24.52 -3.33
C PRO A 173 5.04 23.56 -2.15
N GLU A 174 3.83 23.03 -2.05
CA GLU A 174 3.39 22.10 -1.00
C GLU A 174 3.16 20.67 -1.55
N CYS A 175 3.66 20.37 -2.75
CA CYS A 175 3.44 19.10 -3.43
C CYS A 175 3.72 17.88 -2.53
N THR A 176 2.68 17.06 -2.28
CA THR A 176 2.77 15.82 -1.50
C THR A 176 2.64 14.55 -2.34
N TYR A 177 3.41 14.43 -3.43
CA TYR A 177 3.39 13.24 -4.29
C TYR A 177 4.40 12.15 -3.89
N ASN A 178 4.34 11.75 -2.62
CA ASN A 178 5.19 10.68 -2.05
C ASN A 178 4.78 9.28 -2.52
N THR A 179 5.50 8.23 -2.11
CA THR A 179 5.24 6.86 -2.57
C THR A 179 3.83 6.34 -2.24
N ARG A 180 3.21 6.78 -1.14
CA ARG A 180 1.81 6.43 -0.81
C ARG A 180 0.87 7.05 -1.84
N ALA A 181 1.00 8.36 -2.09
CA ALA A 181 0.22 9.07 -3.11
C ALA A 181 0.44 8.46 -4.51
N GLN A 182 1.68 8.15 -4.88
CA GLN A 182 1.99 7.47 -6.15
C GLN A 182 1.33 6.09 -6.25
N THR A 183 1.30 5.32 -5.16
CA THR A 183 0.67 3.99 -5.15
C THR A 183 -0.84 4.10 -5.36
N LEU A 184 -1.50 5.04 -4.68
CA LEU A 184 -2.93 5.33 -4.89
C LEU A 184 -3.19 5.82 -6.31
N ALA A 185 -2.39 6.75 -6.82
CA ALA A 185 -2.48 7.25 -8.20
C ALA A 185 -2.36 6.13 -9.26
N PHE A 186 -1.48 5.14 -9.04
CA PHE A 186 -1.34 3.99 -9.94
C PHE A 186 -2.51 3.00 -9.82
N LEU A 187 -3.06 2.82 -8.62
CA LEU A 187 -4.28 2.01 -8.43
C LEU A 187 -5.48 2.66 -9.12
N GLU A 188 -5.65 3.98 -8.98
CA GLU A 188 -6.67 4.75 -9.70
C GLU A 188 -6.50 4.67 -11.22
N ALA A 189 -5.28 4.76 -11.72
CA ALA A 189 -5.00 4.60 -13.16
C ALA A 189 -5.36 3.19 -13.64
N SER A 190 -5.05 2.16 -12.84
CA SER A 190 -5.45 0.78 -13.14
C SER A 190 -6.97 0.62 -13.09
N ALA A 191 -7.67 1.26 -12.14
CA ALA A 191 -9.13 1.27 -12.04
C ALA A 191 -9.78 1.94 -13.25
N LEU A 192 -9.23 3.09 -13.69
CA LEU A 192 -9.72 3.79 -14.89
C LEU A 192 -9.70 2.88 -16.13
N LEU A 193 -8.66 2.07 -16.30
CA LEU A 193 -8.51 1.21 -17.47
C LEU A 193 -9.27 -0.11 -17.34
N THR A 194 -9.15 -0.77 -16.20
CA THR A 194 -9.67 -2.13 -16.01
C THR A 194 -11.11 -2.16 -15.52
N SER A 195 -11.50 -1.23 -14.66
CA SER A 195 -12.85 -1.18 -14.08
C SER A 195 -13.80 -0.32 -14.89
N LEU A 196 -13.32 0.83 -15.39
CA LEU A 196 -14.15 1.77 -16.16
C LEU A 196 -13.98 1.62 -17.68
N GLY A 197 -12.95 0.89 -18.11
CA GLY A 197 -12.66 0.58 -19.51
C GLY A 197 -12.81 -0.90 -19.82
N THR A 198 -12.01 -1.39 -20.76
CA THR A 198 -11.99 -2.79 -21.18
C THR A 198 -10.55 -3.27 -21.35
N GLY A 199 -10.14 -4.19 -20.47
CA GLY A 199 -8.75 -4.68 -20.44
C GLY A 199 -7.80 -3.58 -19.94
N ASP A 200 -6.82 -3.22 -20.77
CA ASP A 200 -5.78 -2.22 -20.42
C ASP A 200 -6.05 -0.83 -21.04
N ASN A 201 -7.24 -0.59 -21.57
CA ASN A 201 -7.61 0.62 -22.30
C ASN A 201 -8.99 1.13 -21.89
N ILE A 202 -9.24 2.43 -22.02
CA ILE A 202 -10.58 3.04 -21.97
C ILE A 202 -10.76 3.96 -23.18
N SER A 203 -11.96 4.01 -23.76
CA SER A 203 -12.26 4.98 -24.83
C SER A 203 -12.35 6.40 -24.26
N VAL A 204 -12.04 7.41 -25.06
CA VAL A 204 -12.24 8.81 -24.65
C VAL A 204 -13.71 9.08 -24.30
N GLU A 205 -14.65 8.45 -24.98
CA GLU A 205 -16.09 8.57 -24.69
C GLU A 205 -16.44 8.03 -23.30
N HIS A 206 -15.97 6.83 -22.95
CA HIS A 206 -16.18 6.25 -21.62
C HIS A 206 -15.46 7.06 -20.55
N ALA A 207 -14.21 7.45 -20.80
CA ALA A 207 -13.43 8.26 -19.87
C ALA A 207 -14.10 9.62 -19.62
N HIS A 208 -14.62 10.28 -20.67
CA HIS A 208 -15.38 11.52 -20.53
C HIS A 208 -16.68 11.30 -19.73
N SER A 209 -17.45 10.27 -20.05
CA SER A 209 -18.69 9.94 -19.33
C SER A 209 -18.44 9.75 -17.83
N PHE A 210 -17.40 9.00 -17.46
CA PHE A 210 -17.08 8.80 -16.04
C PHE A 210 -16.47 10.04 -15.38
N ILE A 211 -15.47 10.66 -16.00
CA ILE A 211 -14.70 11.76 -15.39
C ILE A 211 -15.48 13.06 -15.40
N ILE A 212 -15.98 13.47 -16.57
CA ILE A 212 -16.66 14.75 -16.73
C ILE A 212 -18.11 14.63 -16.30
N ASP A 213 -18.83 13.63 -16.81
CA ASP A 213 -20.27 13.52 -16.60
C ASP A 213 -20.64 12.75 -15.33
N GLU A 214 -19.68 12.06 -14.70
CA GLU A 214 -19.92 11.16 -13.56
C GLU A 214 -21.13 10.25 -13.84
N LYS A 215 -21.16 9.70 -15.06
CA LYS A 215 -22.23 8.88 -15.61
C LYS A 215 -21.65 7.54 -16.05
N ILE A 216 -22.32 6.46 -15.68
CA ILE A 216 -22.05 5.13 -16.23
C ILE A 216 -22.54 5.12 -17.69
N PRO A 217 -21.66 4.87 -18.68
CA PRO A 217 -22.05 4.84 -20.09
C PRO A 217 -23.21 3.87 -20.35
N ASP A 218 -24.10 4.19 -21.28
CA ASP A 218 -25.29 3.37 -21.56
C ASP A 218 -24.91 1.99 -22.15
N ASP A 219 -23.73 1.90 -22.78
CA ASP A 219 -23.14 0.68 -23.33
C ASP A 219 -22.08 0.05 -22.40
N TYR A 220 -21.93 0.56 -21.17
CA TYR A 220 -20.99 0.01 -20.20
C TYR A 220 -21.37 -1.42 -19.83
N THR A 221 -20.36 -2.30 -19.89
CA THR A 221 -20.48 -3.68 -19.42
C THR A 221 -19.53 -3.90 -18.27
N THR A 222 -20.05 -4.41 -17.15
CA THR A 222 -19.25 -4.86 -16.02
C THR A 222 -18.17 -5.84 -16.48
N PRO A 223 -16.90 -5.68 -16.06
CA PRO A 223 -15.82 -6.58 -16.49
C PRO A 223 -16.10 -8.05 -16.18
N ASP A 224 -15.80 -8.96 -17.12
CA ASP A 224 -16.07 -10.41 -16.99
C ASP A 224 -15.26 -11.08 -15.86
N LEU A 225 -14.06 -10.56 -15.59
CA LEU A 225 -13.21 -10.99 -14.49
C LEU A 225 -13.25 -9.97 -13.37
N SER A 226 -13.18 -10.41 -12.12
CA SER A 226 -13.02 -9.47 -11.01
C SER A 226 -11.73 -8.70 -11.21
N VAL A 227 -11.88 -7.39 -11.39
CA VAL A 227 -10.80 -6.43 -11.55
C VAL A 227 -10.37 -5.95 -10.16
N LEU A 228 -9.13 -5.49 -10.04
CA LEU A 228 -8.57 -5.05 -8.75
C LEU A 228 -8.81 -6.06 -7.62
N GLN A 229 -8.45 -7.33 -7.82
CA GLN A 229 -8.57 -8.38 -6.81
C GLN A 229 -7.19 -8.86 -6.36
N LEU A 230 -6.80 -8.48 -5.14
CA LEU A 230 -5.49 -8.80 -4.54
C LEU A 230 -5.31 -10.31 -4.33
N SER A 231 -6.42 -11.02 -4.10
CA SER A 231 -6.48 -12.47 -3.85
C SER A 231 -6.40 -13.36 -5.10
N SER A 232 -6.66 -12.83 -6.30
CA SER A 232 -6.66 -13.63 -7.55
C SER A 232 -5.57 -13.25 -8.55
N GLY A 233 -4.84 -12.16 -8.34
CA GLY A 233 -3.73 -11.72 -9.19
C GLY A 233 -4.15 -11.14 -10.55
N ASN A 234 -5.45 -11.03 -10.83
CA ASN A 234 -5.99 -10.60 -12.14
C ASN A 234 -5.84 -9.10 -12.43
N ALA A 235 -5.55 -8.27 -11.44
CA ALA A 235 -5.40 -6.82 -11.59
C ALA A 235 -3.95 -6.33 -11.62
N LEU A 236 -3.03 -7.22 -11.23
CA LEU A 236 -1.62 -6.92 -11.19
C LEU A 236 -0.97 -6.69 -12.56
N PRO A 237 -1.47 -7.21 -13.72
CA PRO A 237 -0.84 -6.94 -15.01
C PRO A 237 -0.89 -5.47 -15.41
N SER A 238 -2.04 -4.79 -15.28
CA SER A 238 -2.19 -3.37 -15.65
C SER A 238 -1.50 -2.44 -14.66
N PHE A 239 -1.69 -2.65 -13.35
CA PHE A 239 -0.95 -1.90 -12.31
C PHE A 239 0.57 -2.04 -12.47
N ALA A 240 1.05 -3.26 -12.71
CA ALA A 240 2.47 -3.50 -12.91
C ALA A 240 2.98 -3.01 -14.25
N SER A 241 2.18 -3.03 -15.31
CA SER A 241 2.58 -2.50 -16.62
C SER A 241 2.54 -0.97 -16.67
N ILE A 242 1.59 -0.30 -16.00
CA ILE A 242 1.61 1.17 -15.77
C ILE A 242 2.89 1.53 -15.01
N LYS A 243 3.16 0.83 -13.90
CA LYS A 243 4.38 1.04 -13.11
C LYS A 243 5.65 0.66 -13.87
N PHE A 244 5.63 -0.39 -14.68
CA PHE A 244 6.76 -0.88 -15.48
C PHE A 244 7.03 0.01 -16.70
N ASP A 245 6.01 0.54 -17.39
CA ASP A 245 6.17 1.52 -18.48
C ASP A 245 6.68 2.85 -17.92
N TRP A 246 6.13 3.30 -16.79
CA TRP A 246 6.61 4.47 -16.06
C TRP A 246 8.09 4.31 -15.68
N TYR A 247 8.47 3.16 -15.11
CA TYR A 247 9.83 2.90 -14.65
C TYR A 247 10.81 2.64 -15.81
N ASN A 248 10.47 1.85 -16.82
CA ASN A 248 11.41 1.45 -17.87
C ASN A 248 11.60 2.46 -19.00
N LYS A 249 10.61 3.32 -19.30
CA LYS A 249 10.79 4.35 -20.33
C LYS A 249 11.44 5.63 -19.79
N PHE A 250 11.34 5.92 -18.49
CA PHE A 250 11.64 7.25 -17.96
C PHE A 250 12.65 7.30 -16.80
N THR A 251 13.25 6.16 -16.42
CA THR A 251 14.40 6.14 -15.48
C THR A 251 15.77 6.23 -16.18
N VAL A 252 15.84 6.50 -17.50
CA VAL A 252 17.11 6.72 -18.21
C VAL A 252 17.17 8.09 -18.90
N SER A 253 17.66 9.12 -18.20
CA SER A 253 18.98 9.72 -18.49
C SER A 253 19.28 10.92 -17.57
N PRO A 254 20.51 11.03 -17.03
CA PRO A 254 20.96 12.11 -16.16
C PRO A 254 21.38 13.35 -16.95
N SER A 255 21.06 14.54 -16.45
CA SER A 255 21.77 15.76 -16.88
C SER A 255 21.88 16.82 -15.78
N ALA A 256 23.09 16.90 -15.23
CA ALA A 256 23.86 18.13 -15.01
C ALA A 256 23.25 19.28 -14.19
N ALA A 257 23.37 19.18 -12.86
CA ALA A 257 23.87 20.22 -11.93
C ALA A 257 23.95 19.51 -10.56
N MET A 258 25.07 19.39 -9.84
CA MET A 258 26.01 20.43 -9.47
C MET A 258 27.31 19.74 -9.01
N VAL A 259 28.41 20.06 -9.68
CA VAL A 259 29.77 19.82 -9.15
C VAL A 259 30.03 20.88 -8.08
N SER A 260 30.70 20.46 -7.00
CA SER A 260 31.36 21.28 -5.97
C SER A 260 30.47 21.84 -4.87
N PHE A 261 30.59 21.28 -3.66
CA PHE A 261 31.15 22.03 -2.52
C PHE A 261 31.68 21.07 -1.45
N ILE A 262 33.01 20.94 -1.41
CA ILE A 262 33.72 20.58 -0.18
C ILE A 262 33.69 21.81 0.71
N GLN A 263 33.04 21.74 1.88
CA GLN A 263 33.42 22.55 3.04
C GLN A 263 32.84 21.97 4.34
N SER A 264 33.73 21.27 5.05
CA SER A 264 34.02 21.39 6.48
C SER A 264 32.87 21.77 7.43
N VAL A 265 32.41 20.79 8.21
CA VAL A 265 31.97 21.04 9.59
C VAL A 265 32.81 20.19 10.53
N VAL A 266 33.67 20.88 11.26
CA VAL A 266 34.40 20.35 12.42
C VAL A 266 33.38 20.17 13.55
N VAL A 267 33.12 18.92 13.94
CA VAL A 267 32.50 18.62 15.25
C VAL A 267 33.60 18.08 16.15
N ALA A 268 33.71 18.72 17.32
CA ALA A 268 34.75 18.49 18.31
C ALA A 268 34.77 17.02 18.77
N VAL A 269 35.97 16.45 18.77
CA VAL A 269 36.31 15.14 19.30
C VAL A 269 36.14 15.17 20.82
N ALA A 270 35.12 14.47 21.33
CA ALA A 270 35.18 13.90 22.67
C ALA A 270 35.82 12.53 22.55
N ALA A 271 37.09 12.43 22.97
CA ALA A 271 37.83 11.17 23.00
C ALA A 271 37.24 10.26 24.07
N VAL A 272 36.23 9.47 23.71
CA VAL A 272 35.92 8.22 24.37
C VAL A 272 36.78 7.17 23.69
N VAL A 273 37.63 6.50 24.46
CA VAL A 273 38.41 5.35 23.99
C VAL A 273 37.41 4.27 23.56
N PHE A 274 37.07 4.24 22.27
CA PHE A 274 36.41 3.09 21.67
C PHE A 274 37.40 1.94 21.74
N VAL A 275 37.17 1.01 22.67
CA VAL A 275 37.69 -0.34 22.50
C VAL A 275 37.06 -0.82 21.21
N ALA A 276 37.85 -0.92 20.14
CA ALA A 276 37.36 -1.39 18.85
C ALA A 276 36.68 -2.74 19.07
N SER A 277 35.35 -2.77 18.88
CA SER A 277 34.57 -3.98 18.95
C SER A 277 35.18 -5.00 17.97
N PRO A 278 35.25 -6.30 18.31
CA PRO A 278 35.83 -7.32 17.43
C PRO A 278 35.24 -7.32 16.01
N SER A 279 33.98 -6.87 15.89
CA SER A 279 33.24 -6.71 14.64
C SER A 279 33.75 -5.61 13.70
N ALA A 280 34.41 -4.57 14.21
CA ALA A 280 34.93 -3.45 13.40
C ALA A 280 36.14 -3.85 12.54
N ALA A 281 36.78 -4.98 12.83
CA ALA A 281 37.91 -5.51 12.07
C ALA A 281 37.50 -6.48 10.93
N LEU A 282 36.21 -6.85 10.86
CA LEU A 282 35.72 -7.81 9.88
C LEU A 282 35.39 -7.13 8.55
N SER A 283 35.73 -7.81 7.46
CA SER A 283 35.36 -7.42 6.10
C SER A 283 33.87 -7.67 5.83
N GLU A 284 33.33 -7.01 4.81
CA GLU A 284 31.98 -7.29 4.30
C GLU A 284 31.88 -8.75 3.85
N GLY A 285 30.79 -9.43 4.20
CA GLY A 285 30.54 -10.84 3.94
C GLY A 285 30.93 -11.77 5.10
N GLU A 286 31.87 -11.37 5.97
CA GLU A 286 32.25 -12.18 7.14
C GLU A 286 31.13 -12.20 8.18
N TYR A 287 30.80 -13.40 8.68
CA TYR A 287 29.72 -13.59 9.63
C TYR A 287 30.15 -13.26 11.06
N PHE A 288 29.42 -12.37 11.70
CA PHE A 288 29.48 -12.08 13.11
C PHE A 288 28.08 -11.78 13.62
N ARG A 289 27.60 -12.61 14.55
CA ARG A 289 26.36 -12.35 15.28
C ARG A 289 26.72 -11.95 16.71
N PRO A 290 26.35 -10.73 17.15
CA PRO A 290 26.54 -10.33 18.53
C PRO A 290 25.66 -11.16 19.46
N SER A 291 26.05 -11.28 20.73
CA SER A 291 25.30 -12.05 21.71
C SER A 291 24.03 -11.31 22.14
N ASN A 292 23.06 -12.08 22.67
CA ASN A 292 21.75 -11.55 23.03
C ASN A 292 21.80 -10.51 24.18
N ASP A 293 22.87 -10.48 24.98
CA ASP A 293 23.09 -9.48 26.02
C ASP A 293 23.61 -8.13 25.49
N GLU A 294 24.19 -8.11 24.29
CA GLU A 294 24.67 -6.90 23.62
C GLU A 294 23.70 -6.36 22.57
N THR A 295 22.59 -7.07 22.34
CA THR A 295 21.69 -6.85 21.20
C THR A 295 20.25 -6.64 21.68
N SER A 296 19.48 -5.78 21.00
CA SER A 296 18.04 -5.63 21.24
C SER A 296 17.32 -5.08 20.01
N GLY A 297 16.07 -5.47 19.82
CA GLY A 297 15.15 -4.91 18.83
C GLY A 297 14.05 -4.03 19.41
N ILE A 298 14.07 -3.76 20.71
CA ILE A 298 13.15 -2.82 21.35
C ILE A 298 13.48 -1.40 20.88
N TYR A 299 12.51 -0.71 20.28
CA TYR A 299 12.71 0.64 19.79
C TYR A 299 13.21 1.60 20.88
N GLY A 300 14.30 2.31 20.60
CA GLY A 300 14.92 3.25 21.54
C GLY A 300 15.79 2.59 22.61
N THR A 301 16.12 1.30 22.44
CA THR A 301 17.06 0.58 23.33
C THR A 301 18.43 1.27 23.40
N THR A 302 19.25 0.88 24.38
CA THR A 302 20.64 1.36 24.56
C THR A 302 21.70 0.29 24.30
N ALA A 303 21.29 -0.93 23.92
CA ALA A 303 22.18 -2.03 23.53
C ALA A 303 23.25 -1.59 22.48
N ALA A 304 24.39 -2.27 22.43
CA ALA A 304 25.45 -1.92 21.49
C ALA A 304 25.04 -2.23 20.04
N TYR A 305 24.30 -3.32 19.84
CA TYR A 305 23.82 -3.76 18.54
C TYR A 305 22.29 -3.67 18.48
N ARG A 306 21.79 -3.02 17.43
CA ARG A 306 20.37 -2.91 17.13
C ARG A 306 20.00 -3.98 16.12
N ARG A 307 18.92 -4.69 16.38
CA ARG A 307 18.34 -5.67 15.46
C ARG A 307 16.85 -5.41 15.34
N SER A 308 16.20 -6.18 14.47
CA SER A 308 14.79 -6.04 14.11
C SER A 308 14.06 -7.38 14.30
N PRO A 309 12.73 -7.43 14.21
CA PRO A 309 12.02 -8.71 14.02
C PRO A 309 12.27 -9.36 12.64
N CYS A 310 13.01 -8.70 11.74
CA CYS A 310 13.28 -9.19 10.39
C CYS A 310 14.59 -10.01 10.33
N PRO A 311 14.52 -11.34 10.17
CA PRO A 311 15.72 -12.17 10.12
C PRO A 311 16.63 -11.85 8.92
N ALA A 312 16.05 -11.42 7.80
CA ALA A 312 16.82 -11.06 6.61
C ALA A 312 17.70 -9.82 6.85
N LEU A 313 17.14 -8.74 7.40
CA LEU A 313 17.92 -7.53 7.68
C LEU A 313 18.97 -7.75 8.77
N ASN A 314 18.62 -8.53 9.80
CA ASN A 314 19.56 -8.91 10.85
C ASN A 314 20.73 -9.73 10.27
N THR A 315 20.43 -10.63 9.32
CA THR A 315 21.45 -11.38 8.58
C THR A 315 22.38 -10.43 7.81
N LEU A 316 21.85 -9.43 7.10
CA LEU A 316 22.68 -8.47 6.38
C LEU A 316 23.61 -7.68 7.31
N ALA A 317 23.13 -7.26 8.49
CA ALA A 317 23.95 -6.61 9.51
C ALA A 317 25.01 -7.57 10.09
N ASN A 318 24.65 -8.84 10.34
CA ASN A 318 25.59 -9.85 10.84
C ASN A 318 26.69 -10.18 9.83
N HIS A 319 26.47 -9.91 8.53
CA HIS A 319 27.48 -10.06 7.49
C HIS A 319 28.14 -8.74 7.08
N GLY A 320 27.74 -7.60 7.63
CA GLY A 320 28.34 -6.29 7.32
C GLY A 320 27.87 -5.68 5.99
N TYR A 321 26.87 -6.24 5.31
CA TYR A 321 26.21 -5.61 4.17
C TYR A 321 25.33 -4.43 4.59
N LEU A 322 24.89 -4.43 5.84
CA LEU A 322 24.42 -3.25 6.58
C LEU A 322 25.45 -2.93 7.68
N PRO A 323 25.49 -1.69 8.20
CA PRO A 323 26.21 -1.37 9.45
C PRO A 323 25.98 -2.46 10.51
N ARG A 324 27.06 -3.06 11.01
CA ARG A 324 26.98 -4.24 11.89
C ARG A 324 26.29 -3.94 13.22
N ASP A 325 26.42 -2.70 13.68
CA ASP A 325 25.73 -2.14 14.85
C ASP A 325 24.22 -1.92 14.61
N GLY A 326 23.78 -1.90 13.35
CA GLY A 326 22.38 -1.73 12.98
C GLY A 326 21.91 -0.27 13.00
N HIS A 327 22.82 0.70 13.07
CA HIS A 327 22.54 2.14 13.10
C HIS A 327 22.81 2.83 11.76
N ASN A 328 22.22 4.03 11.59
CA ASN A 328 22.51 4.96 10.50
C ASN A 328 22.45 4.33 9.09
N ILE A 329 21.47 3.47 8.87
CA ILE A 329 21.28 2.79 7.60
C ILE A 329 20.49 3.71 6.68
N THR A 330 21.13 4.28 5.67
CA THR A 330 20.44 5.09 4.66
C THR A 330 19.65 4.21 3.69
N HIS A 331 18.67 4.80 2.99
CA HIS A 331 17.96 4.10 1.92
C HIS A 331 18.89 3.52 0.85
N ASP A 332 20.00 4.18 0.51
CA ASP A 332 20.96 3.68 -0.48
C ASP A 332 21.69 2.42 0.01
N ILE A 333 22.10 2.40 1.28
CA ILE A 333 22.72 1.23 1.90
C ILE A 333 21.71 0.07 1.92
N LEU A 334 20.49 0.34 2.39
CA LEU A 334 19.43 -0.67 2.47
C LEU A 334 19.08 -1.21 1.07
N ARG A 335 18.97 -0.33 0.08
CA ARG A 335 18.69 -0.71 -1.31
C ARG A 335 19.77 -1.59 -1.89
N THR A 336 21.03 -1.18 -1.75
CA THR A 336 22.18 -1.92 -2.26
C THR A 336 22.23 -3.32 -1.67
N ALA A 337 22.07 -3.45 -0.34
CA ALA A 337 22.13 -4.74 0.33
C ALA A 337 20.98 -5.66 -0.08
N LEU A 338 19.73 -5.17 -0.10
CA LEU A 338 18.55 -5.96 -0.47
C LEU A 338 18.59 -6.43 -1.93
N MET A 339 19.03 -5.58 -2.85
CA MET A 339 19.13 -5.93 -4.27
C MET A 339 20.28 -6.92 -4.52
N ASN A 340 21.46 -6.67 -3.94
CA ASN A 340 22.64 -7.48 -4.25
C ASN A 340 22.62 -8.84 -3.56
N VAL A 341 22.15 -8.92 -2.31
CA VAL A 341 22.21 -10.16 -1.53
C VAL A 341 20.98 -11.03 -1.75
N TYR A 342 19.80 -10.43 -1.94
CA TYR A 342 18.54 -11.19 -2.05
C TYR A 342 17.89 -11.13 -3.45
N ASN A 343 18.51 -10.43 -4.41
CA ASN A 343 17.97 -10.20 -5.74
C ASN A 343 16.52 -9.69 -5.72
N LEU A 344 16.20 -8.82 -4.75
CA LEU A 344 14.94 -8.10 -4.74
C LEU A 344 14.99 -7.03 -5.83
N GLY A 345 13.95 -6.97 -6.67
CA GLY A 345 13.84 -5.95 -7.70
C GLY A 345 13.70 -4.56 -7.09
N SER A 346 14.18 -3.55 -7.81
CA SER A 346 14.15 -2.16 -7.34
C SER A 346 12.76 -1.72 -6.89
N GLY A 347 11.70 -2.12 -7.60
CA GLY A 347 10.33 -1.79 -7.21
C GLY A 347 9.85 -2.42 -5.90
N VAL A 348 10.39 -3.58 -5.49
CA VAL A 348 10.13 -4.18 -4.17
C VAL A 348 10.86 -3.37 -3.10
N VAL A 349 12.14 -3.07 -3.37
CA VAL A 349 12.99 -2.31 -2.46
C VAL A 349 12.48 -0.88 -2.27
N ASP A 350 11.98 -0.23 -3.32
CA ASP A 350 11.32 1.08 -3.27
C ASP A 350 10.14 1.08 -2.29
N ILE A 351 9.31 0.04 -2.31
CA ILE A 351 8.20 -0.11 -1.37
C ILE A 351 8.74 -0.29 0.05
N LEU A 352 9.76 -1.12 0.25
CA LEU A 352 10.33 -1.36 1.58
C LEU A 352 10.95 -0.09 2.18
N VAL A 353 11.77 0.64 1.40
CA VAL A 353 12.44 1.87 1.89
C VAL A 353 11.45 3.02 2.11
N ALA A 354 10.36 3.10 1.33
CA ALA A 354 9.34 4.13 1.51
C ALA A 354 8.53 3.99 2.81
N ASN A 355 8.56 2.82 3.46
CA ASN A 355 7.88 2.58 4.73
C ASN A 355 8.78 2.80 5.95
N VAL A 356 10.01 3.29 5.75
CA VAL A 356 10.97 3.54 6.83
C VAL A 356 11.58 4.95 6.69
N PRO A 357 12.07 5.56 7.79
CA PRO A 357 12.76 6.85 7.74
C PRO A 357 13.96 6.84 6.77
N ASP A 358 14.32 7.99 6.21
CA ASP A 358 15.45 8.18 5.27
C ASP A 358 16.77 7.58 5.78
N THR A 359 16.96 7.64 7.10
CA THR A 359 18.02 6.93 7.82
C THR A 359 17.36 6.14 8.95
N ILE A 360 17.46 4.81 8.88
CA ILE A 360 16.85 3.88 9.82
C ILE A 360 17.90 3.24 10.74
N THR A 361 17.50 2.98 11.97
CA THR A 361 18.14 2.03 12.89
C THR A 361 17.24 0.79 12.97
N LEU A 362 17.81 -0.43 12.96
CA LEU A 362 17.02 -1.65 12.80
C LEU A 362 15.93 -1.87 13.87
N ASP A 363 16.11 -1.36 15.09
CA ASP A 363 15.11 -1.44 16.16
C ASP A 363 13.84 -0.61 15.89
N TYR A 364 13.87 0.32 14.93
CA TYR A 364 12.67 1.00 14.43
C TYR A 364 11.61 0.00 13.94
N LEU A 365 12.05 -1.10 13.33
CA LEU A 365 11.15 -2.15 12.87
C LEU A 365 10.54 -2.95 14.01
N GLY A 366 10.97 -2.76 15.26
CA GLY A 366 10.34 -3.34 16.44
C GLY A 366 9.12 -2.56 16.96
N LEU A 367 8.74 -1.44 16.32
CA LEU A 367 7.51 -0.72 16.64
C LEU A 367 6.28 -1.53 16.21
N HIS A 368 5.53 -2.02 17.20
CA HIS A 368 4.33 -2.81 17.00
C HIS A 368 3.24 -2.05 16.23
N ASN A 369 2.57 -2.75 15.31
CA ASN A 369 1.49 -2.27 14.44
C ASN A 369 1.86 -1.20 13.39
N ILE A 370 3.15 -0.85 13.27
CA ILE A 370 3.65 -0.04 12.15
C ILE A 370 3.96 -0.95 10.96
N ILE A 371 5.00 -1.77 11.10
CA ILE A 371 5.40 -2.84 10.17
C ILE A 371 5.37 -4.19 10.87
N GLU A 372 5.93 -4.27 12.09
CA GLU A 372 5.80 -5.44 12.96
C GLU A 372 4.33 -5.70 13.31
N HIS A 373 3.96 -6.97 13.37
CA HIS A 373 2.59 -7.40 13.56
C HIS A 373 2.52 -8.76 14.27
N ASP A 374 1.38 -9.03 14.91
CA ASP A 374 1.11 -10.30 15.59
C ASP A 374 1.02 -11.50 14.61
N ALA A 375 1.00 -12.71 15.17
CA ALA A 375 0.95 -13.96 14.43
C ALA A 375 2.15 -14.17 13.50
N SER A 376 3.32 -13.66 13.88
CA SER A 376 4.60 -13.91 13.19
C SER A 376 4.90 -15.42 13.08
N LEU A 377 5.61 -15.84 12.02
CA LEU A 377 5.95 -17.26 11.81
C LEU A 377 6.85 -17.81 12.91
N ALA A 378 7.75 -16.98 13.45
CA ALA A 378 8.81 -17.41 14.36
C ALA A 378 9.05 -16.45 15.53
N HIS A 379 8.24 -15.39 15.71
CA HIS A 379 8.34 -14.47 16.85
C HIS A 379 7.06 -14.55 17.69
N THR A 380 7.19 -14.32 19.00
CA THR A 380 6.02 -14.17 19.88
C THR A 380 5.33 -12.84 19.62
N ASP A 381 4.01 -12.86 19.73
CA ASP A 381 3.18 -11.65 19.64
C ASP A 381 3.58 -10.62 20.71
N ALA A 382 3.39 -9.34 20.40
CA ALA A 382 3.89 -8.22 21.22
C ALA A 382 3.32 -8.22 22.64
N TYR A 383 2.09 -8.73 22.80
CA TYR A 383 1.39 -8.91 24.09
C TYR A 383 2.26 -9.58 25.17
N TYR A 384 3.12 -10.54 24.79
CA TYR A 384 3.94 -11.29 25.75
C TYR A 384 5.20 -10.53 26.20
N GLY A 385 5.48 -9.35 25.64
CA GLY A 385 6.53 -8.44 26.12
C GLY A 385 7.96 -8.94 25.93
N HIS A 386 8.19 -9.92 25.05
CA HIS A 386 9.54 -10.31 24.67
C HIS A 386 10.16 -9.28 23.71
N ASP A 387 11.50 -9.23 23.67
CA ASP A 387 12.20 -8.41 22.68
C ASP A 387 11.84 -8.89 21.26
N PRO A 388 11.36 -8.01 20.37
CA PRO A 388 10.85 -8.41 19.05
C PRO A 388 11.92 -9.01 18.13
N MET A 389 13.21 -8.83 18.40
CA MET A 389 14.27 -9.49 17.62
C MET A 389 14.43 -10.99 17.95
N ILE A 390 13.92 -11.45 19.10
CA ILE A 390 14.20 -12.79 19.60
C ILE A 390 13.24 -13.77 18.93
N ALA A 391 13.78 -14.54 17.99
CA ALA A 391 13.06 -15.69 17.42
C ALA A 391 12.69 -16.68 18.53
N ASN A 392 11.40 -17.02 18.59
CA ASN A 392 10.87 -18.03 19.48
C ASN A 392 11.20 -19.42 18.94
N GLU A 393 12.07 -20.12 19.64
CA GLU A 393 12.53 -21.46 19.25
C GLU A 393 11.37 -22.44 19.06
N THR A 394 10.39 -22.47 19.97
CA THR A 394 9.22 -23.38 19.84
C THR A 394 8.42 -23.12 18.57
N LEU A 395 8.17 -21.86 18.20
CA LEU A 395 7.46 -21.51 16.97
C LEU A 395 8.29 -21.87 15.72
N ALA A 396 9.59 -21.56 15.73
CA ALA A 396 10.49 -21.87 14.63
C ALA A 396 10.64 -23.39 14.42
N GLU A 397 10.90 -24.16 15.47
CA GLU A 397 10.93 -25.62 15.43
C GLU A 397 9.59 -26.21 14.98
N GLY A 398 8.48 -25.64 15.45
CA GLY A 398 7.14 -26.02 15.02
C GLY A 398 6.87 -25.77 13.53
N LEU A 399 7.50 -24.77 12.92
CA LEU A 399 7.51 -24.57 11.47
C LEU A 399 8.39 -25.61 10.79
N PHE A 400 9.63 -25.81 11.26
CA PHE A 400 10.60 -26.73 10.64
C PHE A 400 10.13 -28.18 10.64
N ALA A 401 9.48 -28.62 11.72
CA ALA A 401 8.93 -29.97 11.84
C ALA A 401 7.81 -30.30 10.84
N ARG A 402 7.29 -29.30 10.09
CA ARG A 402 6.25 -29.49 9.07
C ARG A 402 6.82 -29.78 7.68
N ALA A 403 8.14 -29.74 7.51
CA ALA A 403 8.76 -30.04 6.23
C ALA A 403 8.39 -31.44 5.74
N GLY A 404 8.39 -31.63 4.42
CA GLY A 404 8.25 -32.96 3.84
C GLY A 404 9.43 -33.86 4.17
N ASP A 405 9.33 -35.15 3.80
CA ASP A 405 10.43 -36.11 3.96
C ASP A 405 11.72 -35.69 3.21
N ASP A 406 11.59 -34.78 2.24
CA ASP A 406 12.68 -34.14 1.50
C ASP A 406 13.32 -32.95 2.24
N GLY A 407 12.85 -32.63 3.46
CA GLY A 407 13.34 -31.51 4.26
C GLY A 407 12.91 -30.14 3.73
N LEU A 408 11.92 -30.07 2.84
CA LEU A 408 11.46 -28.82 2.23
C LEU A 408 10.17 -28.29 2.86
N LEU A 409 10.15 -26.99 3.11
CA LEU A 409 8.96 -26.21 3.39
C LEU A 409 8.41 -25.69 2.06
N THR A 410 7.23 -26.16 1.67
CA THR A 410 6.56 -25.80 0.42
C THR A 410 5.58 -24.63 0.61
N ASN A 411 5.11 -24.04 -0.49
CA ASN A 411 4.01 -23.07 -0.48
C ASN A 411 2.82 -23.52 0.39
N ARG A 412 2.37 -24.77 0.24
CA ARG A 412 1.22 -25.31 0.98
C ARG A 412 1.50 -25.40 2.47
N ILE A 413 2.70 -25.83 2.86
CA ILE A 413 3.11 -25.94 4.27
C ILE A 413 3.15 -24.54 4.90
N VAL A 414 3.84 -23.59 4.27
CA VAL A 414 3.96 -22.23 4.79
C VAL A 414 2.60 -21.53 4.87
N ALA A 415 1.74 -21.70 3.85
CA ALA A 415 0.37 -21.17 3.86
C ALA A 415 -0.48 -21.73 5.01
N ALA A 416 -0.42 -23.05 5.23
CA ALA A 416 -1.12 -23.70 6.34
C ALA A 416 -0.62 -23.18 7.70
N THR A 417 0.70 -23.03 7.87
CA THR A 417 1.29 -22.45 9.08
C THR A 417 0.84 -21.01 9.31
N ARG A 418 0.75 -20.16 8.26
CA ARG A 418 0.21 -18.79 8.40
C ARG A 418 -1.25 -18.79 8.88
N LYS A 419 -2.10 -19.69 8.36
CA LYS A 419 -3.49 -19.86 8.83
C LYS A 419 -3.52 -20.19 10.32
N GLU A 420 -2.68 -21.13 10.73
CA GLU A 420 -2.62 -21.62 12.09
C GLU A 420 -2.10 -20.56 13.06
N ARG A 421 -1.05 -19.82 12.70
CA ARG A 421 -0.55 -18.70 13.51
C ARG A 421 -1.61 -17.64 13.73
N GLY A 422 -2.41 -17.31 12.71
CA GLY A 422 -3.55 -16.40 12.87
C GLY A 422 -4.62 -16.92 13.83
N LYS A 423 -4.93 -18.23 13.78
CA LYS A 423 -5.84 -18.86 14.74
C LYS A 423 -5.28 -18.86 16.16
N MET A 424 -4.00 -19.15 16.31
CA MET A 424 -3.31 -19.19 17.60
C MET A 424 -3.31 -17.80 18.25
N CYS A 425 -2.96 -16.75 17.49
CA CYS A 425 -3.06 -15.37 17.95
C CYS A 425 -4.47 -15.04 18.49
N ASN A 426 -5.51 -15.28 17.70
CA ASN A 426 -6.89 -15.01 18.11
C ASN A 426 -7.35 -15.85 19.34
N ALA A 427 -6.74 -17.00 19.58
CA ALA A 427 -7.12 -17.90 20.67
C ALA A 427 -6.35 -17.63 21.96
N GLU A 428 -5.09 -17.22 21.87
CA GLU A 428 -4.15 -17.19 23.01
C GLU A 428 -3.72 -15.77 23.40
N ASN A 429 -3.75 -14.83 22.46
CA ASN A 429 -3.40 -13.43 22.68
C ASN A 429 -4.69 -12.58 22.78
N PRO A 430 -5.05 -12.08 23.99
CA PRO A 430 -6.27 -11.28 24.18
C PRO A 430 -6.22 -9.91 23.50
N GLU A 431 -5.04 -9.47 23.06
CA GLU A 431 -4.80 -8.22 22.33
C GLU A 431 -4.40 -8.47 20.87
N CYS A 432 -4.70 -9.66 20.33
CA CYS A 432 -4.32 -10.05 18.97
C CYS A 432 -4.80 -9.03 17.92
N THR A 433 -3.84 -8.47 17.18
CA THR A 433 -4.06 -7.51 16.09
C THR A 433 -3.70 -8.11 14.73
N TYR A 434 -4.46 -9.10 14.28
CA TYR A 434 -4.20 -9.83 13.03
C TYR A 434 -5.25 -9.56 11.92
N GLY A 435 -5.51 -8.28 11.66
CA GLY A 435 -6.42 -7.79 10.60
C GLY A 435 -5.85 -7.90 9.18
N VAL A 436 -6.53 -7.30 8.20
CA VAL A 436 -6.17 -7.41 6.77
C VAL A 436 -4.75 -6.90 6.48
N LYS A 437 -4.35 -5.76 7.08
CA LYS A 437 -2.99 -5.20 6.95
C LYS A 437 -1.93 -6.22 7.41
N ALA A 438 -2.05 -6.70 8.65
CA ALA A 438 -1.13 -7.68 9.23
C ALA A 438 -1.10 -8.98 8.43
N GLN A 439 -2.25 -9.48 7.99
CA GLN A 439 -2.33 -10.65 7.12
C GLN A 439 -1.64 -10.42 5.76
N THR A 440 -1.74 -9.24 5.18
CA THR A 440 -1.11 -8.93 3.90
C THR A 440 0.41 -8.94 4.02
N LEU A 441 0.96 -8.25 5.04
CA LEU A 441 2.39 -8.23 5.34
C LEU A 441 2.92 -9.64 5.60
N ALA A 442 2.23 -10.38 6.46
CA ALA A 442 2.49 -11.78 6.76
C ALA A 442 2.65 -12.72 5.54
N PHE A 443 1.77 -12.59 4.55
CA PHE A 443 1.84 -13.41 3.33
C PHE A 443 2.89 -12.89 2.33
N LEU A 444 3.20 -11.59 2.34
CA LEU A 444 4.34 -11.03 1.62
C LEU A 444 5.67 -11.53 2.20
N GLU A 445 5.83 -11.53 3.52
CA GLU A 445 7.00 -12.09 4.21
C GLU A 445 7.18 -13.58 3.92
N ALA A 446 6.09 -14.34 3.95
CA ALA A 446 6.11 -15.76 3.57
C ALA A 446 6.54 -15.97 2.10
N SER A 447 6.22 -15.01 1.23
CA SER A 447 6.67 -15.01 -0.17
C SER A 447 8.17 -14.73 -0.25
N VAL A 448 8.68 -13.75 0.50
CA VAL A 448 10.12 -13.46 0.60
C VAL A 448 10.89 -14.66 1.14
N LEU A 449 10.37 -15.32 2.19
CA LEU A 449 10.98 -16.53 2.76
C LEU A 449 11.20 -17.62 1.70
N LEU A 450 10.21 -17.86 0.84
CA LEU A 450 10.27 -18.92 -0.17
C LEU A 450 11.05 -18.50 -1.43
N MET A 451 10.90 -17.25 -1.85
CA MET A 451 11.44 -16.77 -3.13
C MET A 451 12.85 -16.23 -2.99
N ALA A 452 13.13 -15.45 -1.94
CA ALA A 452 14.40 -14.75 -1.75
C ALA A 452 15.39 -15.55 -0.89
N LEU A 453 14.89 -16.15 0.20
CA LEU A 453 15.70 -16.93 1.14
C LEU A 453 15.69 -18.43 0.81
N GLY A 454 14.77 -18.87 -0.04
CA GLY A 454 14.66 -20.22 -0.55
C GLY A 454 14.97 -20.31 -2.04
N THR A 455 14.39 -21.32 -2.70
CA THR A 455 14.51 -21.55 -4.14
C THR A 455 13.13 -21.73 -4.75
N GLY A 456 12.59 -20.64 -5.31
CA GLY A 456 11.34 -20.66 -6.06
C GLY A 456 10.11 -20.92 -5.18
N ASN A 457 9.66 -22.17 -5.10
CA ASN A 457 8.44 -22.59 -4.39
C ASN A 457 8.69 -23.22 -3.01
N THR A 458 9.96 -23.33 -2.63
CA THR A 458 10.38 -24.07 -1.44
C THR A 458 11.55 -23.40 -0.75
N ILE A 459 11.70 -23.62 0.55
CA ILE A 459 12.94 -23.38 1.30
C ILE A 459 13.27 -24.65 2.08
N SER A 460 14.55 -25.04 2.16
CA SER A 460 14.96 -26.17 3.01
C SER A 460 14.88 -25.79 4.48
N VAL A 461 14.67 -26.76 5.37
CA VAL A 461 14.73 -26.53 6.82
C VAL A 461 16.10 -25.96 7.23
N GLU A 462 17.17 -26.40 6.60
CA GLU A 462 18.53 -25.89 6.88
C GLU A 462 18.65 -24.40 6.54
N HIS A 463 18.17 -23.97 5.35
CA HIS A 463 18.16 -22.56 4.96
C HIS A 463 17.24 -21.74 5.85
N ALA A 464 16.02 -22.22 6.09
CA ALA A 464 15.04 -21.54 6.94
C ALA A 464 15.59 -21.35 8.37
N ARG A 465 16.21 -22.38 8.94
CA ARG A 465 16.88 -22.30 10.24
C ARG A 465 18.05 -21.34 10.22
N SER A 466 18.88 -21.36 9.18
CA SER A 466 20.03 -20.46 9.08
C SER A 466 19.59 -18.99 9.05
N PHE A 467 18.57 -18.64 8.28
CA PHE A 467 18.09 -17.26 8.25
C PHE A 467 17.29 -16.88 9.51
N ILE A 468 16.33 -17.71 9.94
CA ILE A 468 15.40 -17.36 11.04
C ILE A 468 16.09 -17.45 12.40
N MET A 469 16.78 -18.55 12.68
CA MET A 469 17.35 -18.80 14.01
C MET A 469 18.79 -18.30 14.12
N ASN A 470 19.59 -18.49 13.07
CA ASN A 470 21.00 -18.14 13.11
C ASN A 470 21.27 -16.74 12.53
N GLU A 471 20.35 -16.16 11.78
CA GLU A 471 20.54 -14.90 11.05
C GLU A 471 21.85 -14.88 10.26
N LYS A 472 22.08 -15.97 9.54
CA LYS A 472 23.29 -16.25 8.77
C LYS A 472 22.90 -16.65 7.35
N ILE A 473 23.61 -16.11 6.36
CA ILE A 473 23.52 -16.59 4.98
C ILE A 473 24.07 -18.02 4.93
N PRO A 474 23.29 -19.03 4.49
CA PRO A 474 23.78 -20.40 4.29
C PRO A 474 25.02 -20.43 3.39
N ASP A 475 25.96 -21.33 3.66
CA ASP A 475 27.22 -21.39 2.90
C ASP A 475 27.00 -21.81 1.43
N ASP A 476 25.91 -22.52 1.15
CA ASP A 476 25.45 -22.93 -0.19
C ASP A 476 24.33 -22.02 -0.74
N TYR A 477 24.04 -20.89 -0.09
CA TYR A 477 23.05 -19.94 -0.55
C TYR A 477 23.43 -19.42 -1.95
N THR A 478 22.45 -19.43 -2.85
CA THR A 478 22.57 -18.78 -4.15
C THR A 478 21.44 -17.78 -4.29
N THR A 479 21.77 -16.59 -4.76
CA THR A 479 20.78 -15.55 -5.05
C THR A 479 19.73 -16.10 -6.03
N PRO A 480 18.44 -15.73 -5.88
CA PRO A 480 17.39 -16.15 -6.79
C PRO A 480 17.78 -15.90 -8.25
N LYS A 481 17.57 -16.88 -9.14
CA LYS A 481 17.97 -16.76 -10.56
C LYS A 481 17.23 -15.64 -11.30
N SER A 482 16.00 -15.38 -10.90
CA SER A 482 15.17 -14.30 -11.44
C SER A 482 15.00 -13.24 -10.37
N THR A 483 15.13 -11.98 -10.76
CA THR A 483 14.86 -10.84 -9.88
C THR A 483 13.42 -10.90 -9.38
N ILE A 484 13.26 -10.76 -8.06
CA ILE A 484 11.95 -10.82 -7.41
C ILE A 484 11.26 -9.48 -7.60
N SER A 485 10.30 -9.44 -8.51
CA SER A 485 9.50 -8.24 -8.79
C SER A 485 8.31 -8.13 -7.83
N VAL A 486 7.75 -6.91 -7.73
CA VAL A 486 6.51 -6.63 -6.98
C VAL A 486 5.39 -7.58 -7.41
N VAL A 487 5.25 -7.82 -8.72
CA VAL A 487 4.25 -8.74 -9.27
C VAL A 487 4.45 -10.16 -8.78
N SER A 488 5.69 -10.66 -8.88
CA SER A 488 5.99 -12.04 -8.50
C SER A 488 5.76 -12.28 -7.00
N LEU A 489 6.05 -11.27 -6.17
CA LEU A 489 5.86 -11.32 -4.74
C LEU A 489 4.37 -11.28 -4.36
N LEU A 490 3.60 -10.36 -4.95
CA LEU A 490 2.15 -10.26 -4.73
C LEU A 490 1.40 -11.49 -5.23
N ALA A 491 1.75 -12.02 -6.41
CA ALA A 491 1.17 -13.24 -6.94
C ALA A 491 1.45 -14.45 -6.02
N ARG A 492 2.66 -14.52 -5.43
CA ARG A 492 2.96 -15.55 -4.44
C ARG A 492 2.14 -15.36 -3.17
N ALA A 493 2.04 -14.14 -2.65
CA ALA A 493 1.27 -13.87 -1.44
C ALA A 493 -0.21 -14.25 -1.62
N ALA A 494 -0.80 -13.90 -2.76
CA ALA A 494 -2.16 -14.30 -3.13
C ALA A 494 -2.31 -15.83 -3.20
N THR A 495 -1.35 -16.51 -3.84
CA THR A 495 -1.33 -17.99 -3.91
C THR A 495 -1.27 -18.62 -2.52
N LEU A 496 -0.38 -18.14 -1.64
CA LEU A 496 -0.26 -18.63 -0.28
C LEU A 496 -1.53 -18.36 0.53
N LYS A 497 -2.13 -17.17 0.39
CA LYS A 497 -3.40 -16.83 1.03
C LYS A 497 -4.51 -17.76 0.57
N ALA A 498 -4.65 -18.01 -0.73
CA ALA A 498 -5.64 -18.93 -1.28
C ALA A 498 -5.42 -20.36 -0.77
N MET A 499 -4.19 -20.87 -0.79
CA MET A 499 -3.84 -22.19 -0.24
C MET A 499 -4.14 -22.30 1.26
N SER A 500 -4.04 -21.20 2.00
CA SER A 500 -4.36 -21.18 3.43
C SER A 500 -5.85 -21.39 3.70
N LEU A 501 -6.74 -21.16 2.73
CA LEU A 501 -8.18 -21.30 2.91
C LEU A 501 -8.67 -22.75 2.77
N VAL A 502 -7.97 -23.56 1.97
CA VAL A 502 -8.36 -24.93 1.59
C VAL A 502 -7.97 -25.98 2.65
#